data_AF-A0A158J7B7-F1
#
_entry.id   AF-A0A158J7B7-F1
#
_cell.length_a   1.000
_cell.length_b   1.000
_cell.length_c   1.000
_cell.angle_alpha   90.00
_cell.angle_beta   90.00
_cell.angle_gamma   90.00
#
_symmetry.space_group_name_H-M   'P 1'
#
loop_
_entity.id
_entity.type
_entity.pdbx_description
1 polymer ?
#
loop_
_entity_poly.entity_id
_entity_poly.type
_entity_poly.pdbx_seq_one_letter_code
_entity_poly.pdbx_strand_id
1 'polypeptide(L)' 'MDLIDMARASGMAVLLDGRIGREEYQSVCGSLWALQQFADAVRQATADQNGNQKPAKKPRTTHRKRSAA' A
#
# COMPACT_ATOMS: atom_id res chain seq x y z
N MET A 1 0.05 -3.92 4.57
CA MET A 1 -1.21 -3.18 4.33
C MET A 1 -2.34 -4.08 4.79
N ASP A 2 -3.08 -3.70 5.81
CA ASP A 2 -4.29 -4.42 6.25
C ASP A 2 -5.52 -3.65 5.77
N LEU A 3 -6.30 -4.27 4.89
CA LEU A 3 -7.45 -3.64 4.24
C LEU A 3 -8.60 -3.39 5.22
N ILE A 4 -8.71 -4.20 6.27
CA ILE A 4 -9.78 -4.11 7.27
C ILE A 4 -9.55 -2.94 8.22
N ASP A 5 -8.32 -2.73 8.64
CA ASP A 5 -7.98 -1.57 9.46
C ASP A 5 -8.14 -0.27 8.67
N MET A 6 -7.84 -0.27 7.36
CA MET A 6 -8.10 0.88 6.49
C MET A 6 -9.59 1.17 6.34
N ALA A 7 -10.42 0.14 6.22
CA ALA A 7 -11.87 0.31 6.18
C ALA A 7 -12.37 0.95 7.49
N ARG A 8 -11.93 0.45 8.65
CA ARG A 8 -12.28 1.01 9.97
C ARG A 8 -11.84 2.47 10.11
N ALA A 9 -10.59 2.78 9.74
CA ALA A 9 -10.05 4.14 9.81
C ALA A 9 -10.80 5.12 8.89
N SER A 10 -11.38 4.62 7.79
CA SER A 10 -12.17 5.41 6.84
C SER A 10 -13.64 5.60 7.27
N GLY A 11 -14.03 5.05 8.42
CA GLY A 11 -15.40 5.12 8.93
C GLY A 11 -16.34 4.07 8.35
N MET A 12 -15.81 3.00 7.76
CA MET A 12 -16.61 1.85 7.33
C MET A 12 -16.83 0.90 8.51
N ALA A 13 -18.05 0.37 8.64
CA ALA A 13 -18.34 -0.76 9.50
C ALA A 13 -17.89 -2.05 8.81
N VAL A 14 -17.16 -2.91 9.54
CA VAL A 14 -16.69 -4.20 9.05
C VAL A 14 -17.59 -5.30 9.61
N LEU A 15 -18.21 -6.07 8.72
CA LEU A 15 -19.06 -7.20 9.04
C LEU A 15 -18.35 -8.48 8.61
N LEU A 16 -18.30 -9.47 9.50
CA LEU A 16 -17.76 -10.78 9.18
C LEU A 16 -18.85 -11.62 8.51
N ASP A 17 -18.75 -11.79 7.19
CA ASP A 17 -19.67 -12.60 6.39
C ASP A 17 -19.23 -14.08 6.40
N GLY A 18 -19.04 -14.64 7.58
CA GLY A 18 -18.83 -16.06 7.77
C GLY A 18 -17.62 -16.66 7.05
N ARG A 19 -17.62 -18.00 6.99
CA ARG A 19 -16.54 -18.80 6.43
C ARG A 19 -17.12 -19.82 5.48
N ILE A 20 -16.67 -19.82 4.23
CA ILE A 20 -17.04 -20.84 3.25
C ILE A 20 -15.80 -21.71 3.02
N GLY A 21 -15.87 -22.96 3.47
CA GLY A 21 -14.71 -23.87 3.45
C GLY A 21 -13.58 -23.33 4.33
N ARG A 22 -12.44 -22.99 3.72
CA ARG A 22 -11.26 -22.44 4.42
C ARG A 22 -11.18 -20.92 4.38
N GLU A 23 -11.95 -20.27 3.51
CA GLU A 23 -11.91 -18.83 3.27
C GLU A 23 -12.87 -18.09 4.19
N GLU A 24 -12.37 -17.02 4.80
CA GLU A 24 -13.16 -16.07 5.58
C GLU A 24 -13.57 -14.90 4.69
N TYR A 25 -14.83 -14.53 4.77
CA TYR A 25 -15.40 -13.45 3.98
C TYR A 25 -15.77 -12.30 4.91
N GLN A 26 -15.48 -11.08 4.48
CA GLN A 26 -15.76 -9.86 5.22
C GLN A 26 -16.40 -8.87 4.26
N SER A 27 -17.53 -8.29 4.67
CA SER A 27 -18.12 -7.15 4.00
C SER A 27 -17.86 -5.88 4.79
N VAL A 28 -17.92 -4.76 4.09
CA VAL A 28 -17.83 -3.44 4.70
C VAL A 28 -19.00 -2.60 4.22
N CYS A 29 -19.61 -1.83 5.12
CA CYS A 29 -20.70 -0.93 4.79
C CYS A 29 -20.47 0.44 5.44
N GLY A 30 -20.99 1.48 4.81
CA GLY A 30 -20.77 2.86 5.26
C GLY A 30 -21.39 3.86 4.30
N SER A 31 -21.19 5.14 4.59
CA SER A 31 -21.63 6.21 3.70
C SER A 31 -20.76 6.25 2.43
N LEU A 32 -21.27 6.88 1.36
CA LEU A 32 -20.49 7.10 0.15
C LEU A 32 -19.20 7.89 0.43
N TRP A 33 -19.25 8.82 1.38
CA TRP A 33 -18.08 9.58 1.81
C TRP A 33 -17.02 8.68 2.45
N ALA A 34 -17.43 7.75 3.33
CA ALA A 34 -16.52 6.77 3.92
C ALA A 34 -15.90 5.83 2.86
N LEU A 35 -16.67 5.44 1.84
CA LEU A 35 -16.17 4.66 0.71
C LEU A 35 -15.12 5.43 -0.10
N GLN A 36 -15.34 6.73 -0.33
CA GLN A 36 -14.37 7.59 -1.02
C GLN A 36 -13.05 7.69 -0.23
N GLN A 37 -13.13 7.93 1.09
CA GLN A 37 -11.97 7.99 1.97
C GLN A 37 -11.19 6.66 1.97
N PHE A 38 -11.90 5.54 2.00
CA PHE A 38 -11.29 4.22 1.91
C PHE A 38 -10.55 3.99 0.60
N ALA A 39 -11.16 4.35 -0.54
CA ALA A 39 -10.53 4.24 -1.85
C ALA A 39 -9.25 5.09 -1.93
N ASP A 40 -9.27 6.30 -1.38
CA ASP A 40 -8.08 7.17 -1.35
C ASP A 40 -6.98 6.62 -0.43
N ALA A 41 -7.34 6.07 0.73
CA ALA A 41 -6.39 5.40 1.61
C ALA A 41 -5.70 4.21 0.91
N VAL A 42 -6.45 3.38 0.17
CA VAL A 42 -5.92 2.25 -0.61
C VAL A 42 -4.95 2.71 -1.70
N ARG A 43 -5.30 3.79 -2.41
CA ARG A 43 -4.43 4.37 -3.44
C ARG A 43 -3.12 4.92 -2.87
N GLN A 44 -3.18 5.59 -1.72
CA GLN A 44 -1.99 6.13 -1.06
C GLN A 44 -1.09 5.00 -0.57
N ALA A 45 -1.66 4.01 0.13
CA ALA A 45 -0.92 2.86 0.64
C ALA A 45 -0.20 2.10 -0.48
N THR A 46 -0.85 1.89 -1.63
CA THR A 46 -0.23 1.21 -2.79
C THR A 46 0.87 2.05 -3.44
N ALA A 47 0.73 3.37 -3.51
CA ALA A 47 1.76 4.27 -4.01
C ALA A 47 3.01 4.26 -3.11
N ASP A 48 2.82 4.25 -1.80
CA ASP A 48 3.92 4.20 -0.82
C ASP A 48 4.73 2.89 -0.90
N GLN A 49 4.06 1.75 -1.16
CA GLN A 49 4.76 0.49 -1.39
C GLN A 49 5.63 0.52 -2.66
N ASN A 50 5.19 1.21 -3.70
CA ASN A 50 5.92 1.33 -4.96
C ASN A 50 7.08 2.34 -4.87
N GLY A 51 6.87 3.44 -4.14
CA GLY A 51 7.90 4.46 -3.88
C GLY A 51 9.07 3.99 -3.00
N ASN A 52 8.87 2.93 -2.21
CA ASN A 52 9.93 2.32 -1.39
C ASN A 52 10.88 1.40 -2.20
N GLN A 53 10.59 1.15 -3.48
CA GLN A 53 11.55 0.58 -4.44
C GLN A 53 12.46 1.68 -5.01
N LYS A 54 13.18 2.41 -4.16
CA LYS A 54 14.28 3.26 -4.67
C LYS A 54 15.33 2.35 -5.30
N PRO A 55 15.71 2.52 -6.58
CA PRO A 55 16.80 1.76 -7.15
C PRO A 55 18.05 2.11 -6.35
N ALA A 56 18.68 1.10 -5.75
CA ALA A 56 19.97 1.24 -5.09
C ALA A 56 20.92 1.93 -6.08
N LYS A 57 21.23 3.21 -5.82
CA LYS A 57 22.23 3.96 -6.59
C LYS A 57 23.55 3.21 -6.40
N LYS A 58 23.94 2.38 -7.37
CA LYS A 58 25.27 1.77 -7.39
C LYS A 58 26.29 2.92 -7.30
N PRO A 59 27.25 2.87 -6.38
CA PRO A 59 28.24 3.93 -6.26
C PRO A 59 28.98 4.02 -7.60
N ARG A 60 28.88 5.18 -8.26
CA ARG A 60 29.66 5.52 -9.44
C ARG A 60 31.12 5.57 -9.01
N THR A 61 31.85 4.49 -9.23
CA THR A 61 33.30 4.45 -9.12
C THR A 61 33.87 5.38 -10.18
N THR A 62 34.21 6.61 -9.77
CA THR A 62 35.00 7.52 -10.59
C THR A 62 36.39 6.91 -10.76
N HIS A 63 36.60 6.18 -11.85
CA HIS A 63 37.92 5.72 -12.25
C HIS A 63 38.70 6.93 -12.78
N ARG A 64 39.29 7.69 -11.86
CA ARG A 64 40.23 8.77 -12.15
C ARG A 64 41.56 8.12 -12.55
N LYS A 65 41.71 7.71 -13.81
CA LYS A 65 43.04 7.38 -14.33
C LYS A 65 43.79 8.67 -14.61
N ARG A 66 44.74 8.93 -13.72
CA ARG A 66 45.88 9.83 -13.86
C ARG A 66 46.78 9.35 -15.02
N SER A 67 47.35 10.32 -15.75
CA SER A 67 48.65 10.29 -16.44
C SER A 67 48.80 9.27 -17.58
N ALA A 68 49.65 9.41 -18.61
CA ALA A 68 50.75 10.28 -19.04
C ALA A 68 50.74 10.18 -20.61
N ALA A 69 51.55 10.82 -21.45
CA ALA A 69 52.78 11.58 -21.43
C ALA A 69 52.81 12.42 -22.72
#